data_AF-A0A4Q3ST99-F1
#
_entry.id   AF-A0A4Q3ST99-F1
#
_cell.length_a   1.000
_cell.length_b   1.000
_cell.length_c   1.000
_cell.angle_alpha   90.00
_cell.angle_beta   90.00
_cell.angle_gamma   90.00
#
_symmetry.space_group_name_H-M   'P 1'
#
loop_
_entity.id
_entity.type
_entity.pdbx_description
1 polymer ?
#
loop_
_entity_poly.entity_id
_entity_poly.type
_entity_poly.pdbx_seq_one_letter_code
_entity_poly.pdbx_strand_id
1 'polypeptide(L)' 'MSDTAPKRAAPSPLAAPSLIAVIFINMLGFGIIVPLLPFYAKSFDAP' A
#
# COMPACT_ATOMS: atom_id res chain seq x y z
N MET A 1 -17.74 -32.67 -18.74
CA MET A 1 -17.02 -31.79 -17.80
C MET A 1 -16.06 -30.97 -18.62
N SER A 2 -16.36 -29.69 -18.83
CA SER A 2 -15.56 -28.81 -19.70
C SER A 2 -14.50 -28.13 -18.85
N ASP A 3 -13.27 -28.64 -18.88
CA ASP A 3 -12.11 -28.02 -18.25
C ASP A 3 -11.83 -26.66 -18.90
N THR A 4 -12.13 -25.58 -18.19
CA THR A 4 -11.68 -24.24 -18.55
C THR A 4 -10.21 -24.13 -18.13
N ALA A 5 -9.29 -24.41 -19.04
CA ALA A 5 -7.88 -24.15 -18.81
C ALA A 5 -7.68 -22.68 -18.39
N PRO A 6 -6.90 -22.39 -17.32
CA PRO A 6 -6.76 -21.03 -16.84
C PRO A 6 -6.09 -20.20 -17.94
N LYS A 7 -6.85 -19.27 -18.51
CA LYS A 7 -6.33 -18.31 -19.49
C LYS A 7 -5.26 -17.48 -18.78
N ARG A 8 -4.00 -17.72 -19.12
CA ARG A 8 -2.85 -17.01 -18.55
C ARG A 8 -3.04 -15.52 -18.87
N ALA A 9 -3.39 -14.74 -17.84
CA ALA A 9 -3.57 -13.31 -17.98
C ALA A 9 -2.26 -12.69 -18.46
N ALA A 10 -2.32 -11.91 -19.54
CA ALA A 10 -1.15 -11.18 -20.01
C ALA A 10 -0.67 -10.23 -18.89
N PRO A 11 0.66 -10.08 -18.69
CA PRO A 11 1.18 -9.19 -17.66
C PRO A 11 0.66 -7.76 -17.90
N SER A 12 0.02 -7.20 -16.88
CA SER A 12 -0.47 -5.82 -16.95
C SER A 12 0.73 -4.87 -16.92
N PRO A 13 0.85 -3.92 -17.87
CA PRO A 13 1.94 -2.95 -17.90
C PRO A 13 1.93 -2.04 -16.66
N LEU A 14 0.80 -1.95 -15.94
CA LEU A 14 0.67 -1.18 -14.71
C LEU A 14 1.03 -1.96 -13.45
N ALA A 15 1.23 -3.29 -13.52
CA ALA A 15 1.45 -4.10 -12.33
C ALA A 15 2.68 -3.64 -11.51
N ALA A 16 3.81 -3.40 -12.18
CA ALA A 16 5.03 -2.93 -11.53
C ALA A 16 4.90 -1.51 -10.93
N PRO A 17 4.49 -0.47 -11.69
CA PRO A 17 4.37 0.87 -11.11
C PRO A 17 3.30 0.94 -10.02
N SER A 18 2.18 0.22 -10.15
CA SER A 18 1.16 0.15 -9.10
C SER A 18 1.69 -0.51 -7.83
N LEU A 19 2.43 -1.61 -7.94
CA LEU A 19 3.03 -2.27 -6.78
C LEU A 19 4.03 -1.35 -6.07
N ILE A 20 4.89 -0.66 -6.84
CA ILE A 20 5.85 0.31 -6.29
C ILE A 20 5.12 1.46 -5.59
N ALA A 21 4.05 2.00 -6.18
CA ALA A 21 3.27 3.06 -5.57
C ALA A 21 2.63 2.60 -4.25
N VAL A 22 2.07 1.39 -4.21
CA VAL A 22 1.51 0.82 -2.97
C VAL A 22 2.58 0.66 -1.90
N ILE A 23 3.75 0.14 -2.25
CA ILE A 23 4.87 0.00 -1.31
C ILE A 23 5.31 1.38 -0.78
N PHE A 24 5.42 2.37 -1.66
CA PHE A 24 5.79 3.73 -1.29
C PHE A 24 4.79 4.36 -0.31
N ILE A 25 3.49 4.24 -0.59
CA ILE A 25 2.43 4.70 0.31
C ILE A 25 2.51 3.97 1.66
N ASN A 26 2.76 2.66 1.64
CA ASN A 26 2.89 1.86 2.85
C ASN A 26 4.09 2.32 3.70
N MET A 27 5.25 2.58 3.07
CA MET A 27 6.41 3.16 3.74
C MET A 27 6.16 4.58 4.26
N LEU A 28 5.38 5.41 3.57
CA LEU A 28 5.01 6.73 4.09
C LEU A 28 4.11 6.60 5.33
N GLY A 29 3.15 5.68 5.30
CA GLY A 29 2.27 5.38 6.42
C GLY A 29 3.04 4.93 7.67
N PHE A 30 3.81 3.85 7.57
CA PHE A 30 4.55 3.33 8.72
C PHE A 30 5.82 4.11 9.04
N GLY A 31 6.52 4.63 8.04
CA GLY A 31 7.82 5.28 8.23
C GLY A 31 7.71 6.72 8.71
N ILE A 32 6.63 7.43 8.35
CA ILE A 32 6.45 8.84 8.70
C ILE A 32 5.20 9.04 9.53
N ILE A 33 4.03 8.62 9.05
CA ILE A 33 2.75 8.93 9.71
C ILE A 33 2.67 8.31 11.11
N VAL A 34 2.91 7.00 11.25
CA VAL A 34 2.83 6.29 12.55
C VAL A 34 3.80 6.85 13.62
N PRO A 35 5.09 7.11 13.31
CA PRO A 35 6.00 7.76 14.26
C PRO A 35 5.62 9.19 14.62
N LEU A 36 4.92 9.91 13.72
CA LEU A 36 4.46 11.28 13.94
C LEU A 36 3.17 11.37 14.76
N LEU A 37 2.33 10.33 14.76
CA LEU A 37 1.10 10.28 15.57
C LEU A 37 1.29 10.69 17.04
N PRO A 38 2.29 10.16 17.79
CA PRO A 38 2.48 10.54 19.19
C PRO A 38 2.84 12.03 19.35
N PHE A 39 3.56 12.60 18.40
CA PHE A 39 3.86 14.04 18.40
C PHE A 39 2.61 14.86 18.06
N TYR A 40 1.81 14.41 17.09
CA TYR A 40 0.53 15.03 16.75
C TYR A 40 -0.44 15.02 17.95
N ALA A 41 -0.56 13.91 18.66
CA ALA A 41 -1.37 13.80 19.88
C ALA A 41 -0.88 14.77 20.98
N LYS A 42 0.44 14.84 21.19
CA LYS A 42 1.05 15.76 22.16
C LYS A 42 0.86 17.24 21.79
N SER A 43 0.85 17.57 20.50
CA SER A 43 0.59 18.93 20.02
C SER A 43 -0.88 19.36 20.16
N PHE A 44 -1.81 18.41 20.27
CA PHE A 44 -3.24 18.67 20.39
C PHE A 44 -3.80 18.57 21.82
N ASP A 45 -2.96 18.43 22.85
CA ASP A 45 -3.38 18.31 24.26
C ASP A 45 -4.50 17.26 24.46
N ALA A 46 -4.43 16.16 23.69
CA ALA A 46 -5.28 15.01 23.92
C ALA A 46 -4.70 14.21 25.10
N PRO A 47 -5.43 14.04 26.21
CA PRO A 47 -4.93 13.41 27.43
C PRO A 47 -4.52 11.94 27.23
#